data_AF-A0A841S2M7-F1
#
_entry.id   AF-A0A841S2M7-F1
#
_cell.length_a   1.000
_cell.length_b   1.000
_cell.length_c   1.000
_cell.angle_alpha   90.00
_cell.angle_beta   90.00
_cell.angle_gamma   90.00
#
_symmetry.space_group_name_H-M   'P 1'
#
loop_
_entity.id
_entity.type
_entity.pdbx_description
1 polymer ?
#
loop_
_entity_poly.entity_id
_entity_poly.type
_entity_poly.pdbx_seq_one_letter_code
_entity_poly.pdbx_strand_id
1 'polypeptide(L)' 'MPFEETVRRHATRAKAAAFGAAEMAEWYLERDLLERPRERVVGADSSLQATVQRIVGETGLGEVQVGDVGGVAGG' A
#
# COMPACT_ATOMS: atom_id res chain seq x y z
N MET A 1 1.79 -11.31 -1.62
CA MET A 1 1.69 -11.27 -3.09
C MET A 1 2.58 -12.38 -3.62
N PRO A 2 2.06 -13.38 -4.35
CA PRO A 2 2.88 -14.47 -4.88
C PRO A 2 3.99 -13.98 -5.83
N PHE A 3 5.06 -14.75 -5.95
CA PHE A 3 6.20 -14.40 -6.80
C PHE A 3 5.79 -14.36 -8.28
N GLU A 4 4.96 -15.31 -8.73
CA GLU A 4 4.50 -15.42 -10.12
C GLU A 4 3.71 -14.16 -10.54
N GLU A 5 2.85 -13.67 -9.66
CA GLU A 5 2.09 -12.44 -9.89
C GLU A 5 3.01 -11.21 -9.90
N THR A 6 4.07 -11.22 -9.10
CA THR A 6 5.09 -10.17 -9.10
C THR A 6 5.86 -10.14 -10.43
N VAL A 7 6.26 -11.30 -10.95
CA VAL A 7 6.91 -11.45 -12.27
C VAL A 7 5.97 -11.02 -13.40
N ARG A 8 4.71 -11.46 -13.38
CA ARG A 8 3.71 -11.10 -14.40
C ARG A 8 3.53 -9.58 -14.50
N ARG A 9 3.45 -8.88 -13.37
CA ARG A 9 3.33 -7.41 -13.32
C ARG A 9 4.62 -6.71 -13.75
N HIS A 10 5.78 -7.26 -13.42
CA HIS A 10 7.07 -6.68 -13.82
C HIS A 10 7.22 -6.67 -15.35
N ALA A 11 6.79 -7.74 -16.03
CA ALA A 11 6.84 -7.86 -17.48
C ALA A 11 6.11 -6.74 -18.25
N THR A 12 5.16 -6.04 -17.62
CA THR A 12 4.42 -4.93 -18.24
C THR A 12 5.05 -3.56 -17.99
N ARG A 13 6.18 -3.48 -17.28
CA ARG A 13 6.87 -2.22 -16.94
C ARG A 13 8.06 -2.02 -17.87
N ALA A 14 8.41 -0.76 -18.17
CA ALA A 14 9.62 -0.45 -18.94
C ALA A 14 10.90 -1.05 -18.33
N LYS A 15 10.95 -1.18 -16.99
CA LYS A 15 12.06 -1.79 -16.25
C LYS A 15 12.22 -3.29 -16.50
N ALA A 16 11.26 -3.95 -17.17
CA ALA A 16 11.37 -5.36 -17.56
C ALA A 16 12.61 -5.65 -18.42
N ALA A 17 13.09 -4.66 -19.18
CA ALA A 17 14.29 -4.79 -19.98
C ALA A 17 15.60 -4.77 -19.17
N ALA A 18 15.55 -4.36 -17.89
CA ALA A 18 16.75 -4.19 -17.07
C ALA A 18 17.09 -5.43 -16.23
N PHE A 19 16.10 -6.25 -15.87
CA PHE A 19 16.30 -7.50 -15.14
C PHE A 19 15.08 -8.43 -15.28
N GLY A 20 15.33 -9.74 -15.22
CA GLY A 20 14.34 -10.80 -15.39
C GLY A 20 13.92 -11.50 -14.09
N ALA A 21 13.12 -12.55 -14.23
CA ALA A 21 12.61 -13.33 -13.10
C ALA A 21 13.71 -13.99 -12.26
N ALA A 22 14.81 -14.43 -12.90
CA ALA A 22 15.94 -15.06 -12.21
C ALA A 22 16.60 -14.10 -11.20
N GLU A 23 16.88 -12.86 -11.61
CA GLU A 23 17.44 -11.83 -10.73
C GLU A 23 16.45 -11.43 -9.64
N MET A 24 15.15 -11.31 -9.96
CA MET A 24 14.13 -11.01 -8.96
C MET A 24 14.04 -12.08 -7.87
N ALA A 25 14.27 -13.36 -8.19
CA ALA A 25 14.23 -14.46 -7.23
C ALA A 25 15.33 -14.34 -6.16
N GLU A 26 16.43 -13.63 -6.43
CA GLU A 26 17.51 -13.40 -5.47
C GLU A 26 17.13 -12.39 -4.38
N TRP A 27 16.23 -11.44 -4.69
CA TRP A 27 15.83 -10.37 -3.77
C TRP A 27 14.42 -10.53 -3.21
N TYR A 28 13.62 -11.42 -3.79
CA TYR A 28 12.22 -11.59 -3.41
C TYR A 28 12.11 -12.33 -2.07
N LEU A 29 11.55 -11.65 -1.08
CA LEU A 29 11.11 -12.26 0.17
C LEU A 29 9.60 -12.20 0.26
N GLU A 30 8.96 -13.38 0.42
CA GLU A 30 7.52 -13.43 0.62
C GLU A 30 7.17 -12.73 1.94
N ARG A 31 6.31 -11.71 1.85
CA ARG A 31 5.89 -10.90 3.00
C ARG A 31 7.10 -10.30 3.72
N ASP A 32 7.91 -9.56 2.95
CA ASP A 32 8.94 -8.64 3.46
C ASP A 32 8.31 -7.52 4.31
N LEU A 33 7.85 -7.89 5.50
CA LEU A 33 7.21 -7.01 6.46
C LEU A 33 8.29 -6.29 7.24
N LEU A 34 8.16 -4.97 7.40
CA LEU A 34 9.06 -4.25 8.29
C LEU A 34 8.73 -4.71 9.72
N GLU A 35 9.74 -5.15 10.48
CA GLU A 35 9.61 -5.64 11.88
C GLU A 35 9.04 -4.60 12.88
N ARG A 36 8.53 -3.48 12.37
CA ARG A 36 7.84 -2.45 13.14
C ARG A 36 6.43 -2.94 13.50
N PRO A 37 6.01 -2.74 14.77
CA PRO A 37 4.69 -3.14 15.19
C PRO A 37 3.67 -2.18 14.55
N ARG A 38 2.99 -2.62 13.48
CA ARG A 38 1.66 -2.16 12.98
C ARG A 38 1.34 -2.55 11.53
N GLU A 39 2.22 -3.25 10.82
CA GLU A 39 1.86 -3.71 9.47
C GLU A 39 0.75 -4.77 9.51
N ARG A 40 -0.30 -4.55 8.72
CA ARG A 40 -1.41 -5.49 8.55
C ARG A 40 -1.59 -5.80 7.08
N VAL A 41 -1.59 -7.09 6.77
CA VAL A 41 -1.85 -7.58 5.41
C VAL A 41 -3.34 -7.46 5.11
N VAL A 42 -3.66 -6.87 3.95
CA VAL A 42 -5.00 -6.89 3.35
C VAL A 42 -5.04 -8.06 2.35
N GLY A 43 -6.02 -8.95 2.51
CA GLY A 43 -6.20 -10.11 1.64
C GLY A 43 -6.54 -9.70 0.20
N ALA A 44 -6.15 -10.52 -0.76
CA ALA A 44 -6.40 -10.27 -2.20
C ALA A 44 -7.89 -10.36 -2.59
N ASP A 45 -8.68 -11.00 -1.75
CA ASP A 45 -10.14 -11.14 -1.83
C ASP A 45 -10.90 -9.92 -1.28
N SER A 46 -10.22 -9.00 -0.61
CA SER A 46 -10.83 -7.78 -0.10
C SER A 46 -11.28 -6.88 -1.26
N SER A 47 -12.56 -6.50 -1.26
CA SER A 47 -13.05 -5.47 -2.18
C SER A 47 -12.44 -4.11 -1.84
N LEU A 48 -12.39 -3.21 -2.83
CA LEU A 48 -11.92 -1.84 -2.64
C LEU A 48 -12.64 -1.14 -1.47
N GLN A 49 -13.97 -1.24 -1.44
CA GLN A 49 -14.79 -0.61 -0.39
C GLN A 49 -14.47 -1.18 1.00
N ALA A 50 -14.36 -2.50 1.12
CA ALA A 50 -14.02 -3.15 2.38
C ALA A 50 -12.61 -2.76 2.86
N THR A 51 -11.64 -2.69 1.93
CA THR A 51 -10.28 -2.23 2.23
C THR A 51 -10.27 -0.79 2.74
N VAL A 52 -10.98 0.12 2.06
CA VAL A 52 -11.05 1.53 2.46
C VAL A 52 -11.70 1.69 3.84
N GLN A 53 -12.84 1.03 4.09
CA GLN A 53 -13.51 1.09 5.40
C GLN A 53 -12.61 0.59 6.53
N ARG A 54 -11.90 -0.52 6.28
CA ARG A 54 -10.93 -1.06 7.23
C ARG A 54 -9.80 -0.08 7.52
N ILE A 55 -9.19 0.51 6.49
CA ILE A 55 -8.11 1.50 6.68
C ILE A 55 -8.63 2.70 7.49
N VAL A 56 -9.78 3.26 7.13
CA VAL A 56 -10.37 4.42 7.81
C VAL A 56 -10.64 4.10 9.29
N GLY A 57 -11.24 2.95 9.59
CA GLY A 57 -11.56 2.52 10.95
C GLY A 57 -10.34 2.17 11.80
N GLU A 58 -9.32 1.51 11.22
CA GLU A 58 -8.12 1.10 11.97
C GLU A 58 -7.13 2.25 12.24
N THR A 59 -7.16 3.30 11.40
CA THR A 59 -6.22 4.43 11.50
C THR A 59 -6.82 5.67 12.15
N GLY A 60 -8.15 5.74 12.32
CA GLY A 60 -8.83 6.93 12.82
C GLY A 60 -8.90 8.09 11.82
N LEU A 61 -8.49 7.87 10.55
CA LEU A 61 -8.51 8.90 9.50
C LEU A 61 -9.92 9.43 9.18
N GLY A 62 -10.98 8.73 9.61
CA GLY A 62 -12.37 9.15 9.43
C GLY A 62 -12.86 10.19 10.45
N GLU A 63 -12.10 10.44 11.52
CA GLU A 63 -12.50 11.32 12.62
C GLU A 63 -11.82 12.70 12.57
N VAL A 64 -11.17 13.06 11.46
CA VAL A 64 -10.48 14.35 11.32
C VAL A 64 -11.49 15.49 11.39
N GLN A 65 -11.62 16.11 12.56
CA GLN A 65 -12.23 17.42 12.70
C GLN A 65 -11.31 18.42 12.00
N VAL A 66 -11.74 18.92 10.84
CA VAL A 66 -11.10 20.07 10.19
C VAL A 66 -11.26 21.24 11.16
N GLY A 67 -10.17 21.60 11.84
CA GLY A 67 -10.13 22.76 12.70
C GLY A 67 -10.50 24.01 11.92
N ASP A 68 -11.51 24.71 12.43
CA ASP A 68 -12.00 26.01 11.99
C ASP A 68 -10.81 26.96 11.71
N VAL A 69 -10.55 27.23 10.42
CA VAL A 69 -9.66 28.34 10.03
C VAL A 69 -10.49 29.61 10.18
N GLY A 70 -10.60 30.07 11.43
CA GLY A 70 -11.22 31.32 11.81
C GLY A 70 -10.66 32.46 10.95
N GLY A 71 -11.57 33.16 10.28
CA GLY A 71 -11.25 34.21 9.32
C GLY A 71 -10.34 35.28 9.90
N VAL A 72 -9.32 35.64 9.13
CA VAL A 72 -8.59 36.89 9.31
C VAL A 72 -9.55 38.03 8.96
N ALA A 73 -10.17 38.59 9.99
CA ALA A 73 -10.79 39.91 9.91
C ALA A 73 -9.68 40.96 9.81
N GLY A 74 -9.81 41.86 8.84
CA GLY A 74 -8.88 42.93 8.58
C GLY A 74 -8.75 43.93 9.73
N GLY A 75 -7.61 44.61 9.72
CA GLY A 75 -7.29 45.83 10.46
C GLY A 75 -6.24 46.60 9.68
#